data_AF-A0A953YSE2-F1
#
_entry.id   AF-A0A953YSE2-F1
#
_cell.length_a   1.000
_cell.length_b   1.000
_cell.length_c   1.000
_cell.angle_alpha   90.00
_cell.angle_beta   90.00
_cell.angle_gamma   90.00
#
_symmetry.space_group_name_H-M   'P 1'
#
loop_
_entity.id
_entity.type
_entity.pdbx_description
1 polymer ?
#
loop_
_entity_poly.entity_id
_entity_poly.type
_entity_poly.pdbx_seq_one_letter_code
_entity_poly.pdbx_strand_id
1 'polypeptide(L)'
;MKRILPFLLIVCAAVVISALLPAPKRAEGADAGQVARTTGIRLLGATRGYATTALWLRAGDAYRRGDLYETLAAYDLIRELQPRNPAVYSYLAWNQAYNISAQFPERERRAEWVIRGLETLHEGQHSLPDDASLRLDEWNFILNRSGGYPSAIMDTERKTFGEANPVWNLVVETALGIEDSLSAEDAAALDVFLDEVGLQLDLFDKADTLSQLPEEDRARLLNPAFEELSPEQQGVLGEAFPPFERFQLRALFGLSPDILSYLALAHWARLHAMVLAITPGMQSEPHGLDIEAALLNSVRLAARRLPPILGTEAEQEFVRRYKEAVANAFLSGIENALRIGGRSAANEFVDAMRINFEDQPDLLPPEMIDRAHQEIEE
;
A
#
# COMPACT_ATOMS: atom_id res chain seq x y z
N MET A 1 38.11 -32.99 -19.66
CA MET A 1 38.01 -33.58 -18.30
C MET A 1 38.87 -32.90 -17.24
N LYS A 2 40.18 -32.66 -17.46
CA LYS A 2 41.07 -32.10 -16.41
C LYS A 2 40.69 -30.72 -15.84
N ARG A 3 39.94 -29.89 -16.58
CA ARG A 3 39.45 -28.56 -16.10
C ARG A 3 38.16 -28.61 -15.29
N ILE A 4 37.40 -29.70 -15.36
CA ILE A 4 36.07 -29.85 -14.70
C ILE A 4 36.22 -30.53 -13.33
N LEU A 5 37.24 -31.36 -13.16
CA LEU A 5 37.53 -32.09 -11.92
C LEU A 5 37.66 -31.19 -10.67
N PRO A 6 38.36 -30.04 -10.67
CA PRO A 6 38.42 -29.17 -9.51
C PRO A 6 37.05 -28.53 -9.18
N PHE A 7 36.24 -28.22 -10.20
CA PHE A 7 34.89 -27.70 -10.02
C PHE A 7 33.96 -28.75 -9.40
N LEU A 8 34.02 -29.99 -9.89
CA LEU A 8 33.28 -31.12 -9.31
C LEU A 8 33.69 -31.40 -7.85
N LEU A 9 34.98 -31.29 -7.51
CA LEU A 9 35.44 -31.45 -6.14
C LEU A 9 34.92 -30.35 -5.21
N ILE A 10 34.86 -29.10 -5.68
CA ILE A 10 34.29 -27.97 -4.92
C ILE A 10 32.79 -28.19 -4.70
N VAL A 11 32.05 -28.62 -5.73
CA VAL A 11 30.61 -28.93 -5.61
C VAL A 11 30.40 -30.09 -4.64
N CYS A 12 31.15 -31.18 -4.73
CA CYS A 12 31.07 -32.30 -3.79
C CYS A 12 31.42 -31.89 -2.34
N ALA A 13 32.44 -31.04 -2.15
CA ALA A 13 32.78 -30.54 -0.82
C ALA A 13 31.67 -29.65 -0.25
N ALA A 14 31.09 -28.76 -1.06
CA ALA A 14 29.93 -27.94 -0.66
C ALA A 14 28.72 -28.82 -0.32
N VAL A 15 28.51 -29.93 -1.03
CA VAL A 15 27.45 -30.90 -0.75
C VAL A 15 27.64 -31.59 0.59
N VAL A 16 28.86 -32.05 0.87
CA VAL A 16 29.19 -32.72 2.14
C VAL A 16 29.07 -31.74 3.31
N ILE A 17 29.57 -30.50 3.17
CA ILE A 17 29.46 -29.47 4.21
C ILE A 17 27.98 -29.12 4.48
N SER A 18 27.16 -28.96 3.43
CA SER A 18 25.72 -28.68 3.59
C SER A 18 24.93 -29.84 4.20
N ALA A 19 25.34 -31.08 3.97
CA ALA A 19 24.75 -32.26 4.59
C ALA A 19 25.14 -32.44 6.07
N LEU A 20 26.28 -31.88 6.49
CA LEU A 20 26.76 -31.90 7.87
C LEU A 20 26.19 -30.75 8.73
N LEU A 21 25.61 -29.72 8.11
CA LEU A 21 24.91 -28.67 8.84
C LEU A 21 23.55 -29.17 9.33
N PRO A 22 23.16 -28.89 10.59
CA PRO A 22 21.88 -29.35 11.12
C PRO A 22 20.71 -28.87 10.25
N ALA A 23 19.67 -29.70 10.18
CA ALA A 23 18.43 -29.35 9.50
C ALA A 23 17.88 -28.04 10.11
N PRO A 24 17.31 -27.14 9.29
CA PRO A 24 16.73 -25.92 9.84
C PRO A 24 15.54 -26.30 10.72
N LYS A 25 15.25 -25.50 11.75
CA LYS A 25 14.12 -25.75 12.68
C LYS A 25 12.74 -25.87 11.99
N ARG A 26 12.63 -25.47 10.71
CA ARG A 26 11.45 -25.67 9.83
C ARG A 26 11.32 -27.08 9.22
N ALA A 27 12.17 -28.04 9.59
CA ALA A 27 12.15 -29.41 9.03
C ALA A 27 11.37 -30.43 9.88
N GLU A 28 10.80 -30.04 11.02
CA GLU A 28 9.87 -30.89 11.76
C GLU A 28 8.52 -30.93 11.01
N GLY A 29 8.25 -32.02 10.30
CA GLY A 29 7.01 -32.23 9.52
C GLY A 29 7.13 -32.04 8.00
N ALA A 30 8.33 -31.81 7.47
CA ALA A 30 8.53 -31.55 6.04
C ALA A 30 8.46 -32.82 5.17
N ASP A 31 7.79 -32.74 4.02
CA ASP A 31 7.74 -33.87 3.07
C ASP A 31 9.06 -34.09 2.31
N ALA A 32 9.19 -35.22 1.62
CA ALA A 32 10.40 -35.58 0.88
C ALA A 32 10.77 -34.55 -0.20
N GLY A 33 9.78 -33.87 -0.81
CA GLY A 33 9.98 -32.81 -1.79
C GLY A 33 10.54 -31.54 -1.14
N GLN A 34 10.02 -31.14 0.02
CA GLN A 34 10.50 -29.99 0.79
C GLN A 34 11.93 -30.22 1.31
N VAL A 35 12.25 -31.44 1.73
CA VAL A 35 13.62 -31.82 2.12
C VAL A 35 14.55 -31.76 0.90
N ALA A 36 14.16 -32.33 -0.25
CA ALA A 36 14.97 -32.28 -1.47
C ALA A 36 15.19 -30.85 -1.95
N ARG A 37 14.16 -29.99 -1.90
CA ARG A 37 14.22 -28.57 -2.27
C ARG A 37 15.14 -27.78 -1.34
N THR A 38 14.97 -27.93 -0.02
CA THR A 38 15.80 -27.25 0.99
C THR A 38 17.25 -27.68 0.92
N THR A 39 17.49 -28.98 0.77
CA THR A 39 18.84 -29.52 0.56
C THR A 39 19.42 -28.98 -0.75
N GLY A 40 18.70 -29.02 -1.86
CA GLY A 40 19.13 -28.48 -3.15
C GLY A 40 19.57 -27.02 -3.08
N ILE A 41 18.78 -26.16 -2.41
CA ILE A 41 19.13 -24.75 -2.17
C ILE A 41 20.44 -24.62 -1.37
N ARG A 42 20.62 -25.45 -0.33
CA ARG A 42 21.86 -25.49 0.46
C ARG A 42 23.06 -25.97 -0.35
N LEU A 43 22.87 -26.92 -1.27
CA LEU A 43 23.95 -27.44 -2.13
C LEU A 43 24.50 -26.38 -3.09
N LEU A 44 23.68 -25.40 -3.48
CA LEU A 44 24.14 -24.30 -4.34
C LEU A 44 25.20 -23.43 -3.66
N GLY A 45 25.23 -23.34 -2.33
CA GLY A 45 26.28 -22.62 -1.58
C GLY A 45 26.60 -21.24 -2.17
N ALA A 46 27.88 -20.99 -2.45
CA ALA A 46 28.34 -19.73 -3.06
C ALA A 46 27.85 -19.50 -4.51
N THR A 47 27.48 -20.57 -5.25
CA THR A 47 26.98 -20.46 -6.63
C THR A 47 25.53 -19.97 -6.72
N ARG A 48 24.84 -19.92 -5.58
CA ARG A 48 23.47 -19.41 -5.45
C ARG A 48 23.30 -18.01 -6.06
N GLY A 49 24.32 -17.14 -5.95
CA GLY A 49 24.31 -15.82 -6.58
C GLY A 49 24.15 -15.86 -8.09
N TYR A 50 24.90 -16.73 -8.78
CA TYR A 50 24.77 -16.90 -10.23
C TYR A 50 23.42 -17.49 -10.64
N ALA A 51 22.93 -18.48 -9.89
CA ALA A 51 21.61 -19.06 -10.10
C ALA A 51 20.50 -17.99 -9.97
N THR A 52 20.59 -17.13 -8.96
CA THR A 52 19.64 -16.04 -8.75
C THR A 52 19.73 -14.99 -9.85
N THR A 53 20.93 -14.61 -10.30
CA THR A 53 21.09 -13.68 -11.43
C THR A 53 20.47 -14.23 -12.70
N ALA A 54 20.67 -15.52 -13.00
CA ALA A 54 20.05 -16.17 -14.15
C ALA A 54 18.52 -16.19 -14.04
N LEU A 55 17.97 -16.43 -12.85
CA LEU A 55 16.53 -16.36 -12.61
C LEU A 55 15.98 -14.94 -12.78
N TRP A 56 16.70 -13.90 -12.32
CA TRP A 56 16.29 -12.50 -12.53
C TRP A 56 16.22 -12.15 -14.00
N LEU A 57 17.23 -12.55 -14.79
CA LEU A 57 17.22 -12.38 -16.25
C LEU A 57 16.04 -13.12 -16.89
N ARG A 58 15.79 -14.37 -16.47
CA ARG A 58 14.67 -15.18 -16.96
C ARG A 58 13.32 -14.55 -16.62
N ALA A 59 13.15 -14.06 -15.39
CA ALA A 59 11.93 -13.40 -14.95
C ALA A 59 11.68 -12.14 -15.77
N GLY A 60 12.71 -11.31 -15.99
CA GLY A 60 12.61 -10.12 -16.85
C GLY A 60 12.28 -10.45 -18.31
N ASP A 61 12.86 -11.52 -18.86
CA ASP A 61 12.54 -12.00 -20.20
C ASP A 61 11.12 -12.54 -20.31
N ALA A 62 10.66 -13.34 -19.34
CA ALA A 62 9.30 -13.86 -19.28
C ALA A 62 8.27 -12.73 -19.17
N TYR A 63 8.54 -11.76 -18.29
CA TYR A 63 7.72 -10.57 -18.11
C TYR A 63 7.55 -9.79 -19.41
N ARG A 64 8.67 -9.53 -20.12
CA ARG A 64 8.64 -8.84 -21.43
C ARG A 64 7.87 -9.60 -22.52
N ARG A 65 7.76 -10.93 -22.41
CA ARG A 65 6.94 -11.76 -23.31
C ARG A 65 5.47 -11.82 -22.91
N GLY A 66 5.11 -11.29 -21.72
CA GLY A 66 3.78 -11.45 -21.14
C GLY A 66 3.53 -12.82 -20.48
N ASP A 67 4.57 -13.65 -20.31
CA ASP A 67 4.45 -14.91 -19.57
C ASP A 67 4.54 -14.67 -18.07
N LEU A 68 3.42 -14.22 -17.51
CA LEU A 68 3.37 -13.84 -16.10
C LEU A 68 3.46 -15.04 -15.16
N TYR A 69 2.98 -16.23 -15.54
CA TYR A 69 3.10 -17.43 -14.71
C TYR A 69 4.57 -17.88 -14.59
N GLU A 70 5.32 -17.85 -15.70
CA GLU A 70 6.77 -18.08 -15.66
C GLU A 70 7.50 -17.01 -14.84
N THR A 71 7.07 -15.75 -14.98
CA THR A 71 7.61 -14.63 -14.19
C THR A 71 7.44 -14.86 -12.69
N LEU A 72 6.22 -15.18 -12.24
CA LEU A 72 5.92 -15.49 -10.84
C LEU A 72 6.74 -16.69 -10.35
N ALA A 73 6.78 -17.78 -11.11
CA ALA A 73 7.54 -18.98 -10.75
C ALA A 73 9.04 -18.67 -10.57
N ALA A 74 9.60 -17.81 -11.42
CA ALA A 74 10.99 -17.38 -11.31
C ALA A 74 11.23 -16.51 -10.06
N TYR A 75 10.33 -15.55 -9.76
CA TYR A 75 10.42 -14.75 -8.53
C TYR A 75 10.24 -15.58 -7.27
N ASP A 76 9.33 -16.55 -7.27
CA ASP A 76 9.17 -17.50 -6.16
C ASP A 76 10.47 -18.28 -5.89
N LEU A 77 11.14 -18.77 -6.93
CA LEU A 77 12.44 -19.43 -6.80
C LEU A 77 13.52 -18.47 -6.29
N ILE A 78 13.53 -17.23 -6.77
CA ILE A 78 14.46 -16.22 -6.26
C ILE A 78 14.21 -15.96 -4.78
N ARG A 79 12.94 -15.87 -4.34
CA ARG A 79 12.55 -15.62 -2.95
C ARG A 79 13.12 -16.70 -2.03
N GLU A 80 13.07 -17.94 -2.48
CA GLU A 80 13.65 -19.07 -1.73
C GLU A 80 15.17 -19.06 -1.69
N LEU A 81 15.81 -18.66 -2.79
CA LEU A 81 17.27 -18.58 -2.88
C LEU A 81 17.82 -17.36 -2.14
N GLN A 82 17.09 -16.24 -2.12
CA GLN A 82 17.46 -14.97 -1.51
C GLN A 82 16.33 -14.42 -0.61
N PRO A 83 15.98 -15.10 0.49
CA PRO A 83 14.87 -14.70 1.35
C PRO A 83 15.11 -13.37 2.09
N ARG A 84 16.35 -12.86 2.06
CA ARG A 84 16.75 -11.56 2.64
C ARG A 84 16.84 -10.43 1.62
N ASN A 85 16.35 -10.65 0.41
CA ASN A 85 16.28 -9.62 -0.61
C ASN A 85 14.86 -9.04 -0.62
N PRO A 86 14.59 -7.84 -0.07
CA PRO A 86 13.24 -7.27 -0.02
C PRO A 86 12.62 -7.15 -1.42
N ALA A 87 13.44 -6.79 -2.42
CA ALA A 87 12.96 -6.56 -3.79
C ALA A 87 12.21 -7.77 -4.38
N VAL A 88 12.56 -9.00 -4.01
CA VAL A 88 11.86 -10.18 -4.54
C VAL A 88 10.40 -10.23 -4.06
N TYR A 89 10.12 -9.81 -2.84
CA TYR A 89 8.75 -9.74 -2.31
C TYR A 89 7.99 -8.60 -2.99
N SER A 90 8.63 -7.42 -3.13
CA SER A 90 8.06 -6.27 -3.83
C SER A 90 7.65 -6.61 -5.27
N TYR A 91 8.57 -7.18 -6.06
CA TYR A 91 8.31 -7.54 -7.46
C TYR A 91 7.26 -8.65 -7.58
N LEU A 92 7.30 -9.65 -6.69
CA LEU A 92 6.32 -10.73 -6.70
C LEU A 92 4.92 -10.22 -6.35
N ALA A 93 4.79 -9.46 -5.27
CA ALA A 93 3.54 -8.85 -4.81
C ALA A 93 2.93 -7.94 -5.88
N TRP A 94 3.75 -7.08 -6.50
CA TRP A 94 3.31 -6.20 -7.57
C TRP A 94 2.79 -6.98 -8.79
N ASN A 95 3.51 -8.03 -9.22
CA ASN A 95 3.07 -8.84 -10.35
C ASN A 95 1.79 -9.63 -10.07
N GLN A 96 1.62 -10.17 -8.86
CA GLN A 96 0.40 -10.85 -8.45
C GLN A 96 -0.79 -9.88 -8.50
N ALA A 97 -0.67 -8.76 -7.79
CA ALA A 97 -1.80 -7.88 -7.60
C ALA A 97 -2.12 -7.00 -8.79
N TYR A 98 -1.15 -6.60 -9.62
CA TYR A 98 -1.42 -5.74 -10.77
C TYR A 98 -1.53 -6.52 -12.07
N ASN A 99 -0.52 -7.33 -12.40
CA ASN A 99 -0.44 -7.88 -13.75
C ASN A 99 -1.24 -9.18 -13.90
N ILE A 100 -1.10 -10.09 -12.94
CA ILE A 100 -1.82 -11.36 -12.98
C ILE A 100 -3.30 -11.12 -12.72
N SER A 101 -3.65 -10.29 -11.74
CA SER A 101 -5.06 -9.94 -11.50
C SER A 101 -5.71 -9.35 -12.77
N ALA A 102 -5.02 -8.48 -13.51
CA ALA A 102 -5.54 -7.90 -14.75
C ALA A 102 -5.79 -8.92 -15.88
N GLN A 103 -5.32 -10.17 -15.76
CA GLN A 103 -5.65 -11.23 -16.72
C GLN A 103 -7.04 -11.82 -16.52
N PHE A 104 -7.70 -11.54 -15.38
CA PHE A 104 -9.00 -12.12 -15.06
C PHE A 104 -10.14 -11.13 -15.32
N PRO A 105 -11.12 -11.50 -16.16
CA PRO A 105 -12.32 -10.68 -16.33
C PRO A 105 -13.22 -10.71 -15.09
N GLU A 106 -13.18 -11.78 -14.29
CA GLU A 106 -13.99 -11.92 -13.07
C GLU A 106 -13.37 -11.17 -11.89
N ARG A 107 -14.14 -10.28 -11.25
CA ARG A 107 -13.69 -9.42 -10.15
C ARG A 107 -13.21 -10.21 -8.95
N GLU A 108 -13.90 -11.30 -8.62
CA GLU A 108 -13.58 -12.19 -7.51
C GLU A 108 -12.19 -12.82 -7.69
N ARG A 109 -11.90 -13.27 -8.92
CA ARG A 109 -10.58 -13.82 -9.26
C ARG A 109 -9.50 -12.75 -9.22
N ARG A 110 -9.80 -11.50 -9.61
CA ARG A 110 -8.86 -10.38 -9.43
C ARG A 110 -8.57 -10.15 -7.95
N ALA A 111 -9.61 -10.18 -7.11
CA ALA A 111 -9.49 -9.97 -5.67
C ALA A 111 -8.58 -11.01 -5.01
N GLU A 112 -8.68 -12.29 -5.36
CA GLU A 112 -7.79 -13.35 -4.88
C GLU A 112 -6.30 -13.01 -5.11
N TRP A 113 -5.97 -12.50 -6.29
CA TRP A 113 -4.58 -12.12 -6.64
C TRP A 113 -4.13 -10.81 -6.00
N VAL A 114 -5.06 -9.87 -5.77
CA VAL A 114 -4.80 -8.66 -4.97
C VAL A 114 -4.46 -9.06 -3.54
N ILE A 115 -5.27 -9.89 -2.90
CA ILE A 115 -5.01 -10.40 -1.54
C ILE A 115 -3.67 -11.12 -1.50
N ARG A 116 -3.40 -12.01 -2.46
CA ARG A 116 -2.12 -12.73 -2.53
C ARG A 116 -0.90 -11.80 -2.61
N GLY A 117 -1.04 -10.67 -3.30
CA GLY A 117 0.02 -9.65 -3.36
C GLY A 117 0.29 -9.02 -1.99
N LEU A 118 -0.75 -8.64 -1.26
CA LEU A 118 -0.63 -8.10 0.09
C LEU A 118 -0.02 -9.14 1.06
N GLU A 119 -0.49 -10.38 1.02
CA GLU A 119 0.09 -11.48 1.81
C GLU A 119 1.57 -11.70 1.51
N THR A 120 1.99 -11.56 0.24
CA THR A 120 3.40 -11.67 -0.15
C THR A 120 4.25 -10.57 0.47
N LEU A 121 3.72 -9.34 0.61
CA LEU A 121 4.39 -8.27 1.33
C LEU A 121 4.52 -8.61 2.82
N HIS A 122 3.45 -9.09 3.45
CA HIS A 122 3.49 -9.53 4.85
C HIS A 122 4.47 -10.67 5.11
N GLU A 123 4.57 -11.65 4.21
CA GLU A 123 5.59 -12.70 4.28
C GLU A 123 7.01 -12.12 4.25
N GLY A 124 7.21 -11.10 3.41
CA GLY A 124 8.46 -10.34 3.31
C GLY A 124 8.76 -9.60 4.62
N GLN A 125 7.80 -8.85 5.14
CA GLN A 125 7.92 -8.12 6.41
C GLN A 125 8.16 -9.06 7.60
N HIS A 126 7.51 -10.22 7.63
CA HIS A 126 7.78 -11.22 8.67
C HIS A 126 9.22 -11.77 8.58
N SER A 127 9.73 -11.92 7.36
CA SER A 127 11.10 -12.39 7.12
C SER A 127 12.15 -11.30 7.33
N LEU A 128 11.75 -10.03 7.17
CA LEU A 128 12.58 -8.82 7.19
C LEU A 128 11.86 -7.71 7.97
N PRO A 129 11.70 -7.84 9.30
CA PRO A 129 10.85 -6.95 10.10
C PRO A 129 11.33 -5.50 10.14
N ASP A 130 12.64 -5.30 10.00
CA ASP A 130 13.32 -4.00 10.00
C ASP A 130 13.47 -3.42 8.58
N ASP A 131 12.99 -4.13 7.55
CA ASP A 131 13.03 -3.62 6.18
C ASP A 131 11.85 -2.71 5.91
N ALA A 132 12.15 -1.43 5.94
CA ALA A 132 11.15 -0.39 5.83
C ALA A 132 10.62 -0.25 4.38
N SER A 133 11.34 -0.73 3.35
CA SER A 133 10.88 -0.66 1.96
C SER A 133 9.64 -1.51 1.71
N LEU A 134 9.53 -2.66 2.37
CA LEU A 134 8.34 -3.54 2.26
C LEU A 134 7.09 -2.94 2.91
N ARG A 135 7.26 -2.06 3.91
CA ARG A 135 6.17 -1.32 4.53
C ARG A 135 5.71 -0.16 3.64
N LEU A 136 6.65 0.47 2.95
CA LEU A 136 6.35 1.46 1.93
C LEU A 136 5.62 0.84 0.74
N ASP A 137 5.99 -0.37 0.33
CA ASP A 137 5.30 -1.10 -0.73
C ASP A 137 3.87 -1.47 -0.32
N GLU A 138 3.65 -1.92 0.92
CA GLU A 138 2.32 -2.17 1.47
C GLU A 138 1.49 -0.89 1.52
N TRP A 139 2.08 0.21 1.98
CA TRP A 139 1.43 1.52 1.97
C TRP A 139 0.99 1.91 0.55
N ASN A 140 1.91 1.82 -0.43
CA ASN A 140 1.63 2.10 -1.83
C ASN A 140 0.55 1.18 -2.39
N PHE A 141 0.52 -0.07 -1.94
CA PHE A 141 -0.47 -1.05 -2.32
C PHE A 141 -1.86 -0.66 -1.83
N ILE A 142 -1.99 -0.35 -0.54
CA ILE A 142 -3.26 0.07 0.08
C ILE A 142 -3.74 1.39 -0.55
N LEU A 143 -2.80 2.26 -0.93
CA LEU A 143 -3.11 3.52 -1.57
C LEU A 143 -3.66 3.32 -2.98
N ASN A 144 -2.92 2.62 -3.83
CA ASN A 144 -3.11 2.63 -5.27
C ASN A 144 -3.86 1.42 -5.80
N ARG A 145 -3.73 0.24 -5.16
CA ARG A 145 -4.31 -0.99 -5.69
C ARG A 145 -5.68 -1.29 -5.11
N SER A 146 -5.85 -1.05 -3.82
CA SER A 146 -7.02 -1.57 -3.10
C SER A 146 -8.23 -0.66 -3.08
N GLY A 147 -8.16 0.50 -3.75
CA GLY A 147 -9.33 1.38 -3.95
C GLY A 147 -10.52 0.67 -4.58
N GLY A 148 -10.29 -0.31 -5.45
CA GLY A 148 -11.33 -1.16 -6.04
C GLY A 148 -11.62 -2.44 -5.25
N TYR A 149 -10.92 -2.71 -4.15
CA TYR A 149 -11.07 -3.93 -3.33
C TYR A 149 -11.03 -3.62 -1.82
N PRO A 150 -11.88 -2.70 -1.31
CA PRO A 150 -11.85 -2.31 0.09
C PRO A 150 -12.11 -3.46 1.06
N SER A 151 -13.07 -4.34 0.77
CA SER A 151 -13.37 -5.51 1.61
C SER A 151 -12.21 -6.46 1.75
N ALA A 152 -11.51 -6.74 0.66
CA ALA A 152 -10.31 -7.57 0.67
C ALA A 152 -9.24 -7.05 1.66
N ILE A 153 -9.04 -5.73 1.73
CA ILE A 153 -8.12 -5.13 2.71
C ILE A 153 -8.67 -5.24 4.11
N MET A 154 -9.93 -4.91 4.32
CA MET A 154 -10.57 -4.98 5.63
C MET A 154 -10.51 -6.40 6.21
N ASP A 155 -10.72 -7.41 5.39
CA ASP A 155 -10.61 -8.81 5.80
C ASP A 155 -9.17 -9.24 6.09
N THR A 156 -8.23 -8.90 5.20
CA THR A 156 -6.82 -9.28 5.36
C THR A 156 -6.21 -8.61 6.61
N GLU A 157 -6.53 -7.34 6.84
CA GLU A 157 -6.00 -6.53 7.94
C GLU A 157 -6.84 -6.60 9.23
N ARG A 158 -7.94 -7.37 9.25
CA ARG A 158 -8.89 -7.41 10.38
C ARG A 158 -8.19 -7.62 11.72
N LYS A 159 -7.21 -8.52 11.75
CA LYS A 159 -6.42 -8.79 12.95
C LYS A 159 -5.60 -7.57 13.38
N THR A 160 -4.91 -6.93 12.43
CA THR A 160 -4.07 -5.75 12.65
C THR A 160 -4.88 -4.58 13.22
N PHE A 161 -6.09 -4.35 12.69
CA PHE A 161 -7.00 -3.32 13.20
C PHE A 161 -7.35 -3.53 14.68
N GLY A 162 -7.67 -4.77 15.06
CA GLY A 162 -8.07 -5.11 16.42
C GLY A 162 -6.96 -4.99 17.45
N GLU A 163 -5.74 -5.37 17.06
CA GLU A 163 -4.56 -5.22 17.91
C GLU A 163 -4.18 -3.75 18.12
N ALA A 164 -4.45 -2.87 17.14
CA ALA A 164 -4.18 -1.44 17.23
C ALA A 164 -5.18 -0.68 18.11
N ASN A 165 -6.48 -0.86 17.86
CA ASN A 165 -7.57 -0.31 18.68
C ASN A 165 -8.89 -1.07 18.41
N PRO A 166 -9.55 -1.63 19.46
CA PRO A 166 -10.80 -2.38 19.30
C PRO A 166 -11.93 -1.63 18.58
N VAL A 167 -11.95 -0.29 18.57
CA VAL A 167 -12.94 0.50 17.83
C VAL A 167 -12.86 0.25 16.33
N TRP A 168 -11.67 0.02 15.78
CA TRP A 168 -11.51 -0.25 14.35
C TRP A 168 -12.05 -1.62 13.95
N ASN A 169 -12.03 -2.60 14.85
CA ASN A 169 -12.74 -3.86 14.62
C ASN A 169 -14.25 -3.62 14.46
N LEU A 170 -14.85 -2.78 15.31
CA LEU A 170 -16.27 -2.45 15.20
C LEU A 170 -16.58 -1.76 13.86
N VAL A 171 -15.73 -0.81 13.43
CA VAL A 171 -15.88 -0.13 12.13
C VAL A 171 -15.81 -1.14 10.98
N VAL A 172 -14.82 -2.03 10.99
CA VAL A 172 -14.64 -3.05 9.95
C VAL A 172 -15.77 -4.06 9.94
N GLU A 173 -16.19 -4.57 11.11
CA GLU A 173 -17.32 -5.50 11.22
C GLU A 173 -18.63 -4.85 10.76
N THR A 174 -18.84 -3.57 11.07
CA THR A 174 -20.01 -2.81 10.61
C THR A 174 -19.98 -2.64 9.10
N ALA A 175 -18.84 -2.26 8.52
CA ALA A 175 -18.70 -2.08 7.07
C ALA A 175 -19.00 -3.39 6.32
N LEU A 176 -18.35 -4.49 6.72
CA LEU A 176 -18.55 -5.79 6.09
C LEU A 176 -19.98 -6.31 6.31
N GLY A 177 -20.57 -6.07 7.48
CA GLY A 177 -21.96 -6.40 7.74
C GLY A 177 -22.95 -5.63 6.85
N ILE A 178 -22.65 -4.38 6.51
CA ILE A 178 -23.45 -3.62 5.53
C ILE A 178 -23.31 -4.25 4.15
N GLU A 179 -22.09 -4.52 3.68
CA GLU A 179 -21.82 -5.15 2.37
C GLU A 179 -22.54 -6.49 2.22
N ASP A 180 -22.44 -7.36 3.24
CA ASP A 180 -23.12 -8.67 3.29
C ASP A 180 -24.65 -8.56 3.24
N SER A 181 -25.19 -7.42 3.68
CA SER A 181 -26.64 -7.16 3.73
C SER A 181 -27.19 -6.45 2.50
N LEU A 182 -26.34 -6.04 1.56
CA LEU A 182 -26.78 -5.34 0.34
C LEU A 182 -27.72 -6.20 -0.49
N SER A 183 -28.67 -5.56 -1.15
CA SER A 183 -29.48 -6.21 -2.17
C SER A 183 -28.60 -6.66 -3.35
N ALA A 184 -29.05 -7.62 -4.15
CA ALA A 184 -28.31 -8.06 -5.34
C ALA A 184 -28.09 -6.92 -6.36
N GLU A 185 -29.02 -5.96 -6.43
CA GLU A 185 -28.89 -4.77 -7.27
C GLU A 185 -27.82 -3.83 -6.74
N ASP A 186 -27.82 -3.56 -5.42
CA ASP A 186 -26.85 -2.68 -4.78
C ASP A 186 -25.45 -3.30 -4.77
N ALA A 187 -25.33 -4.61 -4.57
CA ALA A 187 -24.05 -5.32 -4.66
C ALA A 187 -23.46 -5.20 -6.08
N ALA A 188 -24.28 -5.37 -7.13
CA ALA A 188 -23.84 -5.20 -8.51
C ALA A 188 -23.45 -3.74 -8.81
N ALA A 189 -24.22 -2.77 -8.31
CA ALA A 189 -23.90 -1.34 -8.45
C ALA A 189 -22.59 -0.97 -7.73
N LEU A 190 -22.36 -1.52 -6.54
CA LEU A 190 -21.12 -1.36 -5.79
C LEU A 190 -19.92 -1.93 -6.56
N ASP A 191 -20.04 -3.14 -7.12
CA ASP A 191 -18.98 -3.75 -7.92
C ASP A 191 -18.61 -2.90 -9.13
N VAL A 192 -19.61 -2.41 -9.88
CA VAL A 192 -19.41 -1.50 -11.02
C VAL A 192 -18.71 -0.22 -10.57
N PHE A 193 -19.18 0.39 -9.48
CA PHE A 193 -18.56 1.60 -8.94
C PHE A 193 -17.10 1.37 -8.54
N LEU A 194 -16.80 0.26 -7.87
CA LEU A 194 -15.45 -0.07 -7.42
C LEU A 194 -14.50 -0.40 -8.58
N ASP A 195 -15.00 -1.01 -9.66
CA ASP A 195 -14.21 -1.31 -10.86
C ASP A 195 -13.97 -0.06 -11.73
N GLU A 196 -14.96 0.82 -11.90
CA GLU A 196 -14.86 2.00 -12.78
C GLU A 196 -14.27 3.23 -12.10
N VAL A 197 -14.62 3.46 -10.84
CA VAL A 197 -14.22 4.65 -10.06
C VAL A 197 -13.26 4.27 -8.95
N GLY A 198 -13.64 3.27 -8.15
CA GLY A 198 -12.93 2.91 -6.93
C GLY A 198 -12.96 4.01 -5.87
N LEU A 199 -12.51 3.69 -4.67
CA LEU A 199 -12.38 4.66 -3.59
C LEU A 199 -11.13 5.52 -3.78
N GLN A 200 -11.16 6.49 -4.70
CA GLN A 200 -10.05 7.44 -4.89
C GLN A 200 -9.80 8.27 -3.62
N LEU A 201 -8.57 8.74 -3.42
CA LEU A 201 -8.19 9.49 -2.21
C LEU A 201 -8.93 10.81 -2.05
N ASP A 202 -9.19 11.50 -3.15
CA ASP A 202 -9.79 12.82 -3.21
C ASP A 202 -11.29 12.76 -3.46
N LEU A 203 -11.87 11.57 -3.62
CA LEU A 203 -13.28 11.38 -3.96
C LEU A 203 -14.22 12.05 -2.97
N PHE A 204 -13.99 11.86 -1.67
CA PHE A 204 -14.82 12.44 -0.63
C PHE A 204 -14.56 13.94 -0.45
N ASP A 205 -13.34 14.43 -0.71
CA ASP A 205 -13.06 15.88 -0.72
C ASP A 205 -13.85 16.58 -1.84
N LYS A 206 -13.96 15.93 -3.00
CA LYS A 206 -14.78 16.41 -4.12
C LYS A 206 -16.27 16.36 -3.77
N ALA A 207 -16.71 15.30 -3.10
CA ALA A 207 -18.09 15.17 -2.64
C ALA A 207 -18.44 16.26 -1.63
N ASP A 208 -17.55 16.57 -0.69
CA ASP A 208 -17.70 17.66 0.26
C ASP A 208 -17.73 19.02 -0.45
N THR A 209 -16.81 19.25 -1.39
CA THR A 209 -16.80 20.47 -2.22
C THR A 209 -18.13 20.64 -2.97
N LEU A 210 -18.65 19.57 -3.57
CA LEU A 210 -19.95 19.58 -4.22
C LEU A 210 -21.06 19.91 -3.22
N SER A 211 -21.04 19.31 -2.02
CA SER A 211 -22.08 19.50 -1.00
C SER A 211 -22.22 20.96 -0.54
N GLN A 212 -21.13 21.73 -0.59
CA GLN A 212 -21.06 23.14 -0.22
C GLN A 212 -21.63 24.08 -1.31
N LEU A 213 -21.83 23.59 -2.54
CA LEU A 213 -22.43 24.40 -3.59
C LEU A 213 -23.92 24.65 -3.34
N PRO A 214 -24.48 25.75 -3.91
CA PRO A 214 -25.92 25.96 -3.97
C PRO A 214 -26.63 24.73 -4.58
N GLU A 215 -27.84 24.46 -4.09
CA GLU A 215 -28.61 23.28 -4.52
C GLU A 215 -28.83 23.24 -6.04
N GLU A 216 -29.08 24.40 -6.66
CA GLU A 216 -29.25 24.52 -8.11
C GLU A 216 -27.99 24.09 -8.87
N ASP A 217 -26.81 24.50 -8.41
CA ASP A 217 -25.54 24.17 -9.04
C ASP A 217 -25.21 22.68 -8.87
N ARG A 218 -25.49 22.11 -7.69
CA ARG A 218 -25.35 20.66 -7.48
C ARG A 218 -26.26 19.86 -8.39
N ALA A 219 -27.55 20.21 -8.44
CA ALA A 219 -28.53 19.53 -9.26
C ALA A 219 -28.16 19.62 -10.75
N ARG A 220 -27.63 20.77 -11.17
CA ARG A 220 -27.15 21.00 -12.52
C ARG A 220 -25.93 20.14 -12.86
N LEU A 221 -24.95 20.04 -11.96
CA LEU A 221 -23.73 19.26 -12.16
C LEU A 221 -23.99 17.75 -12.16
N LEU A 222 -24.90 17.28 -11.30
CA LEU A 222 -25.27 15.87 -11.22
C LEU A 222 -26.20 15.43 -12.37
N ASN A 223 -26.79 16.36 -13.12
CA ASN A 223 -27.61 16.04 -14.28
C ASN A 223 -26.74 15.56 -15.45
N PRO A 224 -26.96 14.35 -16.02
CA PRO A 224 -26.19 13.87 -17.16
C PRO A 224 -26.19 14.77 -18.39
N ALA A 225 -27.26 15.55 -18.60
CA ALA A 225 -27.36 16.51 -19.69
C ALA A 225 -26.32 17.64 -19.60
N PHE A 226 -25.65 17.82 -18.46
CA PHE A 226 -24.55 18.78 -18.30
C PHE A 226 -23.40 18.53 -19.28
N GLU A 227 -23.16 17.27 -19.66
CA GLU A 227 -22.10 16.90 -20.62
C GLU A 227 -22.44 17.27 -22.07
N GLU A 228 -23.71 17.55 -22.36
CA GLU A 228 -24.16 17.98 -23.69
C GLU A 228 -24.01 19.50 -23.91
N LEU A 229 -23.73 20.25 -22.83
CA LEU A 229 -23.56 21.69 -22.86
C LEU A 229 -22.20 22.09 -23.44
N SER A 230 -22.15 23.21 -24.17
CA SER A 230 -20.87 23.81 -24.59
C SER A 230 -20.07 24.31 -23.38
N PRO A 231 -18.73 24.47 -23.48
CA PRO A 231 -17.92 25.02 -22.39
C PRO A 231 -18.43 26.37 -21.86
N GLU A 232 -18.90 27.24 -22.75
CA GLU A 232 -19.49 28.53 -22.38
C GLU A 232 -20.80 28.36 -21.60
N GLN A 233 -21.60 27.36 -21.96
CA GLN A 233 -22.83 27.03 -21.25
C GLN A 233 -22.52 26.42 -19.89
N GLN A 234 -21.52 25.54 -19.78
CA GLN A 234 -21.09 24.96 -18.50
C GLN A 234 -20.57 26.03 -17.54
N GLY A 235 -19.86 27.03 -18.07
CA GLY A 235 -19.36 28.17 -17.31
C GLY A 235 -18.41 27.75 -16.17
N VAL A 236 -18.45 28.49 -15.06
CA VAL A 236 -17.55 28.29 -13.90
C VAL A 236 -17.65 26.87 -13.32
N LEU A 237 -18.82 26.24 -13.37
CA LEU A 237 -18.99 24.85 -12.89
C LEU A 237 -18.22 23.86 -13.76
N GLY A 238 -18.20 24.07 -15.09
CA GLY A 238 -17.45 23.22 -16.01
C GLY A 238 -15.94 23.34 -15.85
N GLU A 239 -15.47 24.55 -15.51
CA GLU A 239 -14.06 24.84 -15.21
C GLU A 239 -13.63 24.28 -13.86
N ALA A 240 -14.48 24.43 -12.84
CA ALA A 240 -14.20 23.98 -11.47
C ALA A 240 -14.22 22.47 -11.32
N PHE A 241 -15.06 21.76 -12.10
CA PHE A 241 -15.19 20.30 -12.05
C PHE A 241 -14.94 19.71 -13.43
N PRO A 242 -13.72 19.20 -13.71
CA PRO A 242 -13.38 18.55 -14.97
C PRO A 242 -14.29 17.35 -15.30
N PRO A 243 -14.38 16.92 -16.58
CA PRO A 243 -15.29 15.86 -17.01
C PRO A 243 -15.20 14.55 -16.21
N PHE A 244 -13.97 14.11 -15.88
CA PHE A 244 -13.76 12.90 -15.10
C PHE A 244 -14.30 13.05 -13.67
N GLU A 245 -14.12 14.20 -13.03
CA GLU A 245 -14.63 14.43 -11.67
C GLU A 245 -16.17 14.48 -11.65
N ARG A 246 -16.77 15.09 -12.67
CA ARG A 246 -18.24 15.07 -12.83
C ARG A 246 -18.77 13.65 -13.02
N PHE A 247 -18.04 12.80 -13.74
CA PHE A 247 -18.37 11.38 -13.85
C PHE A 247 -18.28 10.68 -12.48
N GLN A 248 -17.18 10.85 -11.76
CA GLN A 248 -16.98 10.25 -10.43
C GLN A 248 -18.07 10.68 -9.43
N LEU A 249 -18.39 11.98 -9.39
CA LEU A 249 -19.41 12.52 -8.51
C LEU A 249 -20.80 11.98 -8.87
N ARG A 250 -21.15 11.94 -10.17
CA ARG A 250 -22.43 11.35 -10.60
C ARG A 250 -22.52 9.86 -10.27
N ALA A 251 -21.44 9.11 -10.46
CA ALA A 251 -21.37 7.71 -10.10
C ALA A 251 -21.57 7.53 -8.59
N LEU A 252 -20.89 8.31 -7.75
CA LEU A 252 -21.00 8.25 -6.30
C LEU A 252 -22.40 8.62 -5.80
N PHE A 253 -22.91 9.79 -6.20
CA PHE A 253 -24.22 10.29 -5.74
C PHE A 253 -25.42 9.55 -6.36
N GLY A 254 -25.17 8.67 -7.35
CA GLY A 254 -26.17 7.76 -7.89
C GLY A 254 -26.36 6.48 -7.07
N LEU A 255 -25.50 6.21 -6.08
CA LEU A 255 -25.54 5.00 -5.26
C LEU A 255 -26.58 5.08 -4.15
N SER A 256 -27.00 3.92 -3.63
CA SER A 256 -27.93 3.83 -2.51
C SER A 256 -27.27 4.33 -1.20
N PRO A 257 -28.07 4.77 -0.21
CA PRO A 257 -27.54 5.18 1.09
C PRO A 257 -26.73 4.08 1.80
N ASP A 258 -27.08 2.81 1.59
CA ASP A 258 -26.37 1.67 2.19
C ASP A 258 -24.98 1.52 1.58
N ILE A 259 -24.88 1.63 0.24
CA ILE A 259 -23.60 1.65 -0.46
C ILE A 259 -22.74 2.84 0.00
N LEU A 260 -23.32 4.04 0.10
CA LEU A 260 -22.59 5.23 0.57
C LEU A 260 -22.06 5.06 2.00
N SER A 261 -22.85 4.45 2.87
CA SER A 261 -22.46 4.13 4.25
C SER A 261 -21.30 3.13 4.30
N TYR A 262 -21.37 2.07 3.48
CA TYR A 262 -20.28 1.12 3.29
C TYR A 262 -19.00 1.83 2.81
N LEU A 263 -19.09 2.59 1.72
CA LEU A 263 -17.94 3.26 1.09
C LEU A 263 -17.24 4.24 2.05
N ALA A 264 -18.00 4.96 2.88
CA ALA A 264 -17.44 5.84 3.89
C ALA A 264 -16.61 5.05 4.93
N LEU A 265 -17.18 3.98 5.52
CA LEU A 265 -16.49 3.16 6.51
C LEU A 265 -15.28 2.44 5.91
N ALA A 266 -15.42 1.91 4.69
CA ALA A 266 -14.35 1.27 3.93
C ALA A 266 -13.20 2.24 3.64
N HIS A 267 -13.51 3.48 3.27
CA HIS A 267 -12.51 4.52 3.05
C HIS A 267 -11.72 4.82 4.32
N TRP A 268 -12.41 4.95 5.45
CA TRP A 268 -11.77 5.18 6.76
C TRP A 268 -10.87 4.02 7.17
N ALA A 269 -11.35 2.79 7.06
CA ALA A 269 -10.57 1.60 7.37
C ALA A 269 -9.30 1.54 6.50
N ARG A 270 -9.41 1.88 5.20
CA ARG A 270 -8.26 1.90 4.29
C ARG A 270 -7.23 2.96 4.65
N LEU A 271 -7.66 4.17 4.98
CA LEU A 271 -6.76 5.23 5.45
C LEU A 271 -6.06 4.82 6.75
N HIS A 272 -6.77 4.14 7.65
CA HIS A 272 -6.16 3.65 8.87
C HIS A 272 -5.15 2.52 8.59
N ALA A 273 -5.44 1.59 7.69
CA ALA A 273 -4.50 0.54 7.28
C ALA A 273 -3.20 1.13 6.70
N MET A 274 -3.28 2.21 5.92
CA MET A 274 -2.08 2.92 5.43
C MET A 274 -1.17 3.35 6.59
N VAL A 275 -1.77 3.88 7.66
CA VAL A 275 -1.02 4.35 8.84
C VAL A 275 -0.43 3.17 9.61
N LEU A 276 -1.19 2.09 9.77
CA LEU A 276 -0.71 0.87 10.43
C LEU A 276 0.45 0.21 9.68
N ALA A 277 0.40 0.17 8.34
CA ALA A 277 1.45 -0.39 7.50
C ALA A 277 2.79 0.32 7.70
N ILE A 278 2.77 1.66 7.68
CA ILE A 278 4.00 2.47 7.66
C ILE A 278 4.54 2.82 9.06
N THR A 279 3.70 2.81 10.11
CA THR A 279 4.09 3.19 11.48
C THR A 279 5.30 2.41 12.02
N PRO A 280 5.37 1.07 11.90
CA PRO A 280 6.54 0.33 12.38
C PRO A 280 7.80 0.62 11.57
N GLY A 281 7.67 1.09 10.32
CA GLY A 281 8.80 1.47 9.46
C GLY A 281 9.59 2.68 9.97
N MET A 282 8.95 3.56 10.75
CA MET A 282 9.67 4.64 11.45
C MET A 282 10.57 4.12 12.56
N GLN A 283 10.16 3.05 13.25
CA GLN A 283 10.91 2.50 14.39
C GLN A 283 12.18 1.77 13.92
N SER A 284 12.26 1.41 12.64
CA SER A 284 13.40 0.71 12.04
C SER A 284 14.51 1.62 11.49
N GLU A 285 14.50 2.93 11.82
CA GLU A 285 15.51 3.90 11.35
C GLU A 285 15.78 3.80 9.83
N PRO A 286 14.76 4.03 8.99
CA PRO A 286 14.80 3.70 7.58
C PRO A 286 15.92 4.44 6.85
N HIS A 287 16.48 3.82 5.83
CA HIS A 287 17.63 4.38 5.11
C HIS A 287 17.28 5.37 3.98
N GLY A 288 16.05 5.91 3.91
CA GLY A 288 15.62 6.86 2.87
C GLY A 288 14.33 7.62 3.22
N LEU A 289 14.20 8.85 2.68
CA LEU A 289 13.16 9.86 2.99
C LEU A 289 11.72 9.47 2.62
N ASP A 290 11.55 8.43 1.81
CA ASP A 290 10.26 8.06 1.25
C ASP A 290 9.26 7.58 2.33
N ILE A 291 9.77 7.07 3.46
CA ILE A 291 8.95 6.46 4.51
C ILE A 291 8.37 7.51 5.44
N GLU A 292 9.18 8.50 5.81
CA GLU A 292 8.72 9.66 6.56
C GLU A 292 7.73 10.46 5.71
N ALA A 293 8.00 10.67 4.42
CA ALA A 293 7.07 11.30 3.50
C ALA A 293 5.76 10.49 3.34
N ALA A 294 5.84 9.16 3.26
CA ALA A 294 4.66 8.30 3.18
C ALA A 294 3.81 8.34 4.45
N LEU A 295 4.43 8.30 5.64
CA LEU A 295 3.67 8.47 6.89
C LEU A 295 3.05 9.86 6.98
N LEU A 296 3.83 10.92 6.71
CA LEU A 296 3.32 12.29 6.76
C LEU A 296 2.10 12.45 5.83
N ASN A 297 2.17 11.89 4.63
CA ASN A 297 1.02 11.80 3.73
C ASN A 297 -0.12 10.94 4.30
N SER A 298 0.16 9.78 4.88
CA SER A 298 -0.86 8.90 5.49
C SER A 298 -1.65 9.61 6.57
N VAL A 299 -0.94 10.28 7.48
CA VAL A 299 -1.55 11.03 8.56
C VAL A 299 -2.32 12.21 8.02
N ARG A 300 -1.72 12.99 7.11
CA ARG A 300 -2.38 14.12 6.43
C ARG A 300 -3.70 13.69 5.76
N LEU A 301 -3.71 12.50 5.15
CA LEU A 301 -4.87 11.94 4.47
C LEU A 301 -5.92 11.41 5.47
N ALA A 302 -5.50 10.72 6.52
CA ALA A 302 -6.37 10.20 7.57
C ALA A 302 -7.01 11.34 8.36
N ALA A 303 -6.24 12.31 8.84
CA ALA A 303 -6.70 13.42 9.68
C ALA A 303 -7.84 14.24 9.04
N ARG A 304 -7.87 14.38 7.71
CA ARG A 304 -8.99 15.04 6.99
C ARG A 304 -10.28 14.24 6.98
N ARG A 305 -10.19 12.91 7.11
CA ARG A 305 -11.22 11.98 6.63
C ARG A 305 -11.55 10.91 7.66
N LEU A 306 -11.40 11.19 8.95
CA LEU A 306 -11.78 10.26 10.00
C LEU A 306 -13.17 10.57 10.56
N PRO A 307 -13.87 9.57 11.11
CA PRO A 307 -15.18 9.77 11.67
C PRO A 307 -15.16 10.81 12.81
N PRO A 308 -16.01 11.84 12.78
CA PRO A 308 -16.18 12.76 13.91
C PRO A 308 -16.88 12.11 15.12
N ILE A 309 -17.32 10.85 15.01
CA ILE A 309 -18.13 10.13 16.01
C ILE A 309 -17.30 9.08 16.76
N LEU A 310 -15.96 9.13 16.70
CA LEU A 310 -15.12 8.23 17.51
C LEU A 310 -15.31 8.42 19.04
N GLY A 311 -16.15 9.36 19.46
CA GLY A 311 -16.31 9.75 20.86
C GLY A 311 -15.13 10.61 21.28
N THR A 312 -15.37 11.62 22.12
CA THR A 312 -14.39 12.66 22.40
C THR A 312 -13.04 12.11 22.89
N GLU A 313 -13.03 11.05 23.69
CA GLU A 313 -11.78 10.42 24.17
C GLU A 313 -11.03 9.65 23.08
N ALA A 314 -11.73 8.87 22.24
CA ALA A 314 -11.05 8.13 21.19
C ALA A 314 -10.63 9.04 20.04
N GLU A 315 -11.40 10.08 19.72
CA GLU A 315 -11.00 11.15 18.81
C GLU A 315 -9.77 11.89 19.34
N GLN A 316 -9.74 12.29 20.62
CA GLN A 316 -8.57 12.94 21.23
C GLN A 316 -7.33 12.04 21.23
N GLU A 317 -7.46 10.79 21.67
CA GLU A 317 -6.37 9.83 21.68
C GLU A 317 -5.86 9.53 20.26
N PHE A 318 -6.78 9.43 19.30
CA PHE A 318 -6.47 9.22 17.91
C PHE A 318 -5.74 10.43 17.32
N VAL A 319 -6.30 11.63 17.44
CA VAL A 319 -5.69 12.88 16.97
C VAL A 319 -4.32 13.09 17.62
N ARG A 320 -4.18 12.79 18.93
CA ARG A 320 -2.90 12.85 19.64
C ARG A 320 -1.87 11.91 19.01
N ARG A 321 -2.19 10.63 18.82
CA ARG A 321 -1.26 9.65 18.20
C ARG A 321 -0.84 10.07 16.80
N TYR A 322 -1.75 10.65 16.01
CA TYR A 322 -1.45 11.11 14.67
C TYR A 322 -0.55 12.35 14.67
N LYS A 323 -0.81 13.33 15.54
CA LYS A 323 0.09 14.49 15.72
C LYS A 323 1.47 14.07 16.21
N GLU A 324 1.55 13.11 17.13
CA GLU A 324 2.82 12.53 17.57
C GLU A 324 3.56 11.81 16.44
N ALA A 325 2.86 11.02 15.64
CA ALA A 325 3.44 10.34 14.47
C ALA A 325 3.96 11.34 13.43
N VAL A 326 3.23 12.44 13.16
CA VAL A 326 3.68 13.53 12.28
C VAL A 326 4.93 14.20 12.81
N ALA A 327 4.94 14.59 14.08
CA ALA A 327 6.10 15.22 14.68
C ALA A 327 7.32 14.28 14.62
N ASN A 328 7.14 13.00 14.95
CA ASN A 328 8.22 12.01 14.92
C ASN A 328 8.75 11.79 13.50
N ALA A 329 7.89 11.63 12.49
CA ALA A 329 8.35 11.47 11.11
C ALA A 329 8.94 12.75 10.53
N PHE A 330 8.45 13.92 10.91
CA PHE A 330 9.03 15.18 10.49
C PHE A 330 10.47 15.31 11.01
N LEU A 331 10.68 15.07 12.31
CA LEU A 331 12.02 15.10 12.91
C LEU A 331 12.93 14.01 12.33
N SER A 332 12.45 12.77 12.25
CA SER A 332 13.20 11.66 11.68
C SER A 332 13.56 11.90 10.20
N GLY A 333 12.66 12.53 9.44
CA GLY A 333 12.89 12.90 8.04
C GLY A 333 13.97 13.96 7.90
N ILE A 334 14.01 14.95 8.79
CA ILE A 334 15.10 15.94 8.84
C ILE A 334 16.43 15.24 9.15
N GLU A 335 16.48 14.40 10.19
CA GLU A 335 17.69 13.67 10.58
C GLU A 335 18.21 12.80 9.42
N ASN A 336 17.31 12.09 8.73
CA ASN A 336 17.66 11.28 7.58
C ASN A 336 18.10 12.11 6.37
N ALA A 337 17.46 13.25 6.10
CA ALA A 337 17.86 14.15 5.02
C ALA A 337 19.27 14.71 5.27
N LEU A 338 19.55 15.13 6.50
CA LEU A 338 20.88 15.58 6.93
C LEU A 338 21.92 14.47 6.77
N ARG A 339 21.58 13.24 7.17
CA ARG A 339 22.48 12.08 7.07
C ARG A 339 22.81 11.71 5.62
N ILE A 340 21.83 11.75 4.72
CA ILE A 340 21.97 11.27 3.33
C ILE A 340 22.52 12.36 2.40
N GLY A 341 21.97 13.57 2.49
CA GLY A 341 22.23 14.65 1.53
C GLY A 341 22.68 15.97 2.17
N GLY A 342 22.93 15.98 3.48
CA GLY A 342 23.38 17.17 4.20
C GLY A 342 22.30 18.26 4.28
N ARG A 343 22.73 19.49 4.60
CA ARG A 343 21.84 20.64 4.83
C ARG A 343 20.92 20.96 3.65
N SER A 344 21.42 20.82 2.42
CA SER A 344 20.60 21.08 1.21
C SER A 344 19.40 20.16 1.13
N ALA A 345 19.60 18.84 1.32
CA ALA A 345 18.50 17.87 1.28
C ALA A 345 17.54 18.06 2.46
N ALA A 346 18.05 18.45 3.63
CA ALA A 346 17.21 18.75 4.79
C ALA A 346 16.32 19.97 4.56
N ASN A 347 16.88 21.06 4.01
CA ASN A 347 16.10 22.24 3.64
C ASN A 347 15.05 21.92 2.57
N GLU A 348 15.40 21.15 1.52
CA GLU A 348 14.44 20.71 0.50
C GLU A 348 13.30 19.87 1.10
N PHE A 349 13.61 18.96 2.05
CA PHE A 349 12.61 18.17 2.76
C PHE A 349 11.66 19.06 3.57
N VAL A 350 12.20 20.02 4.33
CA VAL A 350 11.41 20.94 5.16
C VAL A 350 10.53 21.85 4.29
N ASP A 351 11.05 22.38 3.18
CA ASP A 351 10.30 23.18 2.22
C ASP A 351 9.14 22.37 1.60
N ALA A 352 9.40 21.11 1.24
CA ALA A 352 8.36 20.21 0.73
C ALA A 352 7.27 19.95 1.79
N MET A 353 7.64 19.81 3.06
CA MET A 353 6.66 19.64 4.13
C MET A 353 5.83 20.91 4.37
N ARG A 354 6.42 22.10 4.23
CA ARG A 354 5.65 23.36 4.28
C ARG A 354 4.54 23.40 3.25
N ILE A 355 4.85 23.04 2.00
CA ILE A 355 3.87 22.98 0.91
C ILE A 355 2.82 21.90 1.20
N ASN A 356 3.24 20.72 1.63
CA ASN A 356 2.33 19.60 1.85
C ASN A 356 1.32 19.84 2.99
N PHE A 357 1.69 20.62 4.01
CA PHE A 357 0.89 20.90 5.19
C PHE A 357 0.32 22.33 5.26
N GLU A 358 0.40 23.10 4.18
CA GLU A 358 -0.11 24.49 4.12
C GLU A 358 -1.58 24.59 4.58
N ASP A 359 -2.42 23.66 4.15
CA ASP A 359 -3.84 23.59 4.51
C ASP A 359 -4.12 22.85 5.84
N GLN A 360 -3.08 22.42 6.57
CA GLN A 360 -3.21 21.62 7.80
C GLN A 360 -2.23 22.06 8.92
N PRO A 361 -2.22 23.35 9.30
CA PRO A 361 -1.29 23.88 10.29
C PRO A 361 -1.44 23.24 11.68
N ASP A 362 -2.61 22.66 11.97
CA ASP A 362 -2.84 21.97 13.25
C ASP A 362 -2.09 20.64 13.40
N LEU A 363 -1.69 20.01 12.30
CA LEU A 363 -0.93 18.74 12.31
C LEU A 363 0.58 18.98 12.31
N LEU A 364 1.04 19.92 11.50
CA LEU A 364 2.44 20.35 11.45
C LEU A 364 2.49 21.89 11.50
N PRO A 365 2.65 22.48 12.69
CA PRO A 365 2.61 23.93 12.85
C PRO A 365 3.70 24.64 12.05
N PRO A 366 3.41 25.77 11.37
CA PRO A 366 4.43 26.54 10.64
C PRO A 366 5.62 26.92 11.50
N GLU A 367 5.42 27.18 12.80
CA GLU A 367 6.48 27.53 13.73
C GLU A 367 7.45 26.36 13.97
N MET A 368 6.98 25.12 13.91
CA MET A 368 7.82 23.92 14.01
C MET A 368 8.72 23.80 12.76
N ILE A 369 8.17 24.11 11.59
CA ILE A 369 8.90 24.11 10.31
C ILE A 369 9.94 25.25 10.29
N ASP A 370 9.55 26.45 10.72
CA ASP A 370 10.45 27.61 10.82
C ASP A 370 11.62 27.34 11.77
N ARG A 371 11.34 26.71 12.92
CA ARG A 371 12.35 26.29 13.88
C ARG A 371 13.29 25.25 13.28
N ALA A 372 12.77 24.27 12.55
CA ALA A 372 13.60 23.26 11.87
C ALA A 372 14.57 23.89 10.85
N HIS A 373 14.12 24.89 10.07
CA HIS A 373 15.04 25.64 9.20
C HIS A 373 16.16 26.31 9.96
N GLN A 374 15.85 26.95 11.10
CA GLN A 374 16.87 27.60 11.93
C GLN A 374 17.87 26.59 12.47
N GLU A 375 17.41 25.45 12.98
CA GLU A 375 18.26 24.38 13.54
C GLU A 375 19.13 23.68 12.48
N ILE A 376 18.71 23.65 11.20
CA ILE A 376 19.51 23.09 10.09
C ILE A 376 20.66 24.04 9.69
N GLU A 377 20.41 25.35 9.77
CA GLU A 377 21.39 26.39 9.38
C GLU A 377 22.47 26.63 10.44
N GLU A 378 22.15 26.45 11.73
CA GLU A 378 23.10 26.38 12.85
C GLU A 378 24.05 25.17 12.72
#